data_AF-A0A127SWZ8-F1
#
_entry.id   AF-A0A127SWZ8-F1
#
_cell.length_a   1.000
_cell.length_b   1.000
_cell.length_c   1.000
_cell.angle_alpha   90.00
_cell.angle_beta   90.00
_cell.angle_gamma   90.00
#
_symmetry.space_group_name_H-M   'P 1'
#
loop_
_entity.id
_entity.type
_entity.pdbx_description
1 polymer ?
#
loop_
_entity_poly.entity_id
_entity_poly.type
_entity_poly.pdbx_seq_one_letter_code
_entity_poly.pdbx_strand_id
1 'polypeptide(L)' 'YLSAMRRYSGVKTMQIIGEIRYADAKSKGVGNSSLSDGDILRELVFKILH' A
#
# COMPACT_ATOMS: atom_id res chain seq x y z
N TYR A 1 12.08 -8.74 14.36
CA TYR A 1 10.64 -9.02 14.12
C TYR A 1 9.77 -8.66 15.34
N LEU A 2 10.14 -9.04 16.57
CA LEU A 2 9.36 -8.71 17.79
C LEU A 2 9.05 -7.21 17.95
N SER A 3 10.01 -6.32 17.69
CA SER A 3 9.81 -4.86 17.78
C SER A 3 8.80 -4.32 16.76
N ALA A 4 8.67 -4.99 15.60
CA ALA A 4 7.68 -4.64 14.58
C ALA A 4 6.30 -5.18 14.94
N MET A 5 6.21 -6.41 15.48
CA MET A 5 4.95 -6.99 15.97
C MET A 5 4.33 -6.20 17.13
N ARG A 6 5.15 -5.49 17.93
CA ARG A 6 4.65 -4.60 18.99
C ARG A 6 4.07 -3.28 18.46
N ARG A 7 4.45 -2.87 17.24
CA ARG A 7 4.03 -1.59 16.62
C ARG A 7 2.95 -1.78 15.56
N TYR A 8 2.93 -2.93 14.90
CA TYR A 8 1.97 -3.28 13.87
C TYR A 8 1.29 -4.60 14.24
N SER A 9 -0.03 -4.54 14.44
CA SER A 9 -0.83 -5.75 14.60
C SER A 9 -0.77 -6.60 13.32
N GLY A 10 -1.06 -7.90 13.44
CA GLY A 10 -1.19 -8.77 12.28
C GLY A 10 -2.21 -8.25 11.27
N VAL A 11 -3.32 -7.66 11.75
CA VAL A 11 -4.34 -7.04 10.90
C VAL A 11 -3.78 -5.85 10.12
N LYS A 12 -3.10 -4.89 10.77
CA LYS A 12 -2.53 -3.74 10.07
C LYS A 12 -1.44 -4.15 9.09
N THR A 13 -0.66 -5.18 9.42
CA THR A 13 0.34 -5.75 8.50
C THR A 13 -0.32 -6.29 7.23
N MET A 14 -1.41 -7.06 7.36
CA MET A 14 -2.13 -7.60 6.21
C MET A 14 -2.82 -6.51 5.38
N GLN A 15 -3.34 -5.45 6.01
CA GLN A 15 -3.87 -4.28 5.31
C GLN A 15 -2.80 -3.58 4.46
N ILE A 16 -1.62 -3.31 5.04
CA ILE A 16 -0.49 -2.69 4.33
C ILE A 16 -0.09 -3.54 3.11
N ILE A 17 -0.01 -4.87 3.28
CA ILE A 17 0.29 -5.78 2.18
C ILE A 17 -0.78 -5.70 1.08
N GLY A 18 -2.06 -5.60 1.45
CA GLY A 18 -3.17 -5.41 0.50
C GLY A 18 -3.02 -4.13 -0.32
N GLU A 19 -2.72 -3.00 0.33
CA GLU A 19 -2.52 -1.73 -0.35
C GLU A 19 -1.32 -1.73 -1.30
N ILE A 20 -0.22 -2.40 -0.92
CA ILE A 20 0.94 -2.57 -1.80
C ILE A 20 0.54 -3.34 -3.08
N ARG A 21 -0.23 -4.42 -2.97
CA ARG A 21 -0.70 -5.18 -4.15
C ARG A 21 -1.61 -4.35 -5.03
N TYR A 22 -2.47 -3.52 -4.44
CA TYR A 22 -3.36 -2.66 -5.19
C TYR A 22 -2.59 -1.56 -5.95
N ALA A 23 -1.60 -0.94 -5.31
CA ALA A 23 -0.71 0.03 -5.95
C ALA A 23 0.11 -0.60 -7.10
N ASP A 24 0.64 -1.81 -6.90
CA ASP A 24 1.36 -2.56 -7.95
C ASP A 24 0.46 -2.83 -9.16
N ALA A 25 -0.78 -3.29 -8.93
CA ALA A 25 -1.74 -3.52 -10.01
C ALA A 25 -2.05 -2.22 -10.80
N LYS A 26 -2.25 -1.10 -10.09
CA LYS A 26 -2.46 0.21 -10.72
C LYS A 26 -1.26 0.65 -11.56
N SER A 27 -0.03 0.49 -11.05
CA SER A 27 1.20 0.86 -11.77
C SER A 27 1.38 0.04 -13.06
N LYS A 28 0.80 -1.16 -13.12
CA LYS A 28 0.77 -2.02 -14.31
C LYS A 28 -0.39 -1.70 -15.26
N GLY A 29 -1.15 -0.63 -15.00
CA GLY A 29 -2.29 -0.20 -15.81
C GLY A 29 -3.58 -1.00 -15.59
N VAL A 30 -3.63 -1.88 -14.57
CA VAL A 30 -4.84 -2.66 -14.27
C VAL A 30 -5.92 -1.73 -13.72
N GLY A 31 -7.11 -1.75 -14.34
CA GLY A 31 -8.24 -0.94 -13.89
C GLY A 31 -8.30 0.49 -14.43
N ASN A 32 -7.59 0.77 -15.54
CA ASN A 32 -7.61 2.06 -16.25
C ASN A 32 -6.95 3.21 -15.45
N SER A 33 -5.63 3.14 -15.30
CA SER A 33 -4.84 4.11 -14.52
C SER A 33 -4.49 5.34 -15.35
N SER A 34 -5.29 6.40 -15.24
CA SER A 34 -4.91 7.76 -15.65
C SER A 34 -3.91 8.42 -14.69
N LEU A 35 -3.61 7.75 -13.56
CA LEU A 35 -2.70 8.24 -12.52
C LEU A 35 -1.26 7.99 -12.93
N SER A 36 -0.39 8.95 -12.63
CA SER A 36 1.05 8.76 -12.74
C SER A 36 1.55 7.83 -11.63
N ASP A 37 2.70 7.19 -11.86
CA ASP A 37 3.36 6.36 -10.82
C ASP A 37 3.62 7.16 -9.53
N GLY A 38 3.90 8.46 -9.65
CA GLY A 38 4.07 9.36 -8.52
C GLY A 38 2.79 9.53 -7.69
N ASP A 39 1.63 9.62 -8.34
CA ASP A 39 0.33 9.73 -7.67
C ASP A 39 -0.03 8.42 -6.96
N ILE A 40 0.23 7.27 -7.61
CA ILE A 40 0.02 5.94 -7.02
C ILE A 40 0.88 5.77 -5.77
N LEU A 41 2.15 6.18 -5.83
CA LEU A 41 3.05 6.12 -4.67
C LEU A 41 2.55 7.02 -3.54
N ARG A 42 2.11 8.24 -3.85
CA ARG A 42 1.57 9.18 -2.85
C ARG A 42 0.33 8.61 -2.16
N GLU A 43 -0.58 8.00 -2.92
CA GLU A 43 -1.76 7.30 -2.39
C GLU A 43 -1.35 6.15 -1.45
N LEU A 44 -0.40 5.30 -1.87
CA LEU A 44 0.09 4.18 -1.07
C LEU A 44 0.67 4.65 0.27
N VAL A 45 1.53 5.67 0.25
CA VAL A 45 2.13 6.23 1.47
C VAL A 45 1.06 6.76 2.41
N PHE A 46 0.06 7.48 1.89
CA PHE A 46 -1.05 7.97 2.70
C PHE A 46 -1.79 6.82 3.41
N LYS A 47 -2.12 5.74 2.69
CA LYS A 47 -2.85 4.59 3.25
C LYS A 47 -2.06 3.76 4.25
N ILE A 48 -0.73 3.73 4.15
CA ILE A 48 0.13 3.03 5.13
C ILE A 48 0.26 3.83 6.43
N LEU A 49 0.32 5.16 6.32
CA LEU A 49 0.55 6.05 7.46
C LEU A 49 -0.73 6.37 8.25
N HIS A 50 -1.90 6.33 7.62
CA HIS A 50 -3.20 6.48 8.26
C HIS A 50 -3.79 5.12 8.67
#